data_AF-L0AYZ2-F1
#
_entry.id   AF-L0AYZ2-F1
#
_cell.length_a   1.000
_cell.length_b   1.000
_cell.length_c   1.000
_cell.angle_alpha   90.00
_cell.angle_beta   90.00
_cell.angle_gamma   90.00
#
_symmetry.space_group_name_H-M   'P 1'
#
loop_
_entity.id
_entity.type
_entity.pdbx_description
1 polymer ?
#
loop_
_entity_poly.entity_id
_entity_poly.type
_entity_poly.pdbx_seq_one_letter_code
_entity_poly.pdbx_strand_id
1 'polypeptide(L)'
;MCGEEYGTYPVIHAYRYQPSRSFSRGIFDISEVTVNGKLQKFELNPLPFQRVARFMAYISPCDKDKPFLICVEFDGGNGKTYKWYHRKTEGDKWKVYLGFTSTQSPRNVKTNLGDLLNRLRNVLGLQECNVITEAEGIKINVSKTVDPGYFTTYYYESTVSKKKYSIFLNKAENDPTFGFFKNTHKANTN
;
A
#
# COMPACT_ATOMS: atom_id res chain seq x y z
N MET A 1 -14.29 2.59 0.88
CA MET A 1 -13.60 2.78 2.18
C MET A 1 -12.14 3.11 1.92
N CYS A 2 -11.53 3.96 2.75
CA CYS A 2 -10.08 4.17 2.75
C CYS A 2 -9.40 2.99 3.45
N GLY A 3 -8.31 2.47 2.91
CA GLY A 3 -7.52 1.42 3.56
C GLY A 3 -6.03 1.66 3.35
N GLU A 4 -5.23 1.31 4.35
CA GLU A 4 -3.78 1.29 4.25
C GLU A 4 -3.31 0.26 3.22
N GLU A 5 -2.34 0.65 2.38
CA GLU A 5 -1.58 -0.30 1.57
C GLU A 5 -0.39 -0.79 2.41
N TYR A 6 -0.66 -1.77 3.29
CA TYR A 6 0.35 -2.34 4.20
C TYR A 6 1.65 -2.64 3.51
N GLY A 7 2.80 -2.12 3.94
CA GLY A 7 4.15 -2.52 3.47
C GLY A 7 4.74 -1.68 2.33
N THR A 8 4.30 -0.45 2.15
CA THR A 8 5.05 0.57 1.39
C THR A 8 5.88 1.42 2.36
N TYR A 9 7.04 1.91 1.92
CA TYR A 9 7.78 2.97 2.61
C TYR A 9 8.07 4.08 1.59
N PRO A 10 7.58 5.33 1.80
CA PRO A 10 6.70 5.78 2.90
C PRO A 10 5.32 5.10 2.89
N VAL A 11 4.55 5.26 3.98
CA VAL A 11 3.18 4.73 4.10
C VAL A 11 2.28 5.40 3.06
N ILE A 12 1.48 4.60 2.36
CA ILE A 12 0.54 5.05 1.32
C ILE A 12 -0.85 4.50 1.65
N HIS A 13 -1.87 5.34 1.52
CA HIS A 13 -3.26 4.92 1.65
C HIS A 13 -3.91 4.83 0.28
N ALA A 14 -4.97 4.02 0.17
CA ALA A 14 -5.80 3.97 -1.02
C ALA A 14 -7.28 4.05 -0.67
N TYR A 15 -8.00 4.96 -1.34
CA TYR A 15 -9.45 4.87 -1.41
C TYR A 15 -9.83 3.79 -2.41
N ARG A 16 -10.51 2.73 -1.92
CA ARG A 16 -10.92 1.59 -2.75
C ARG A 16 -12.42 1.61 -2.98
N TYR A 17 -12.80 1.51 -4.24
CA TYR A 17 -14.17 1.44 -4.73
C TYR A 17 -14.33 0.14 -5.51
N GLN A 18 -15.27 -0.69 -5.09
CA GLN A 18 -15.63 -1.95 -5.73
C GLN A 18 -17.09 -2.26 -5.38
N PRO A 19 -17.80 -3.06 -6.20
CA PRO A 19 -19.17 -3.42 -5.90
C PRO A 19 -19.28 -4.16 -4.56
N SER A 20 -20.42 -4.00 -3.88
CA SER A 20 -20.73 -4.81 -2.71
C SER A 20 -20.88 -6.27 -3.11
N ARG A 21 -20.72 -7.18 -2.14
CA ARG A 21 -20.90 -8.63 -2.39
C ARG A 21 -22.29 -8.99 -2.89
N SER A 22 -23.29 -8.15 -2.60
CA SER A 22 -24.67 -8.29 -3.08
C SER A 22 -24.85 -7.92 -4.55
N PHE A 23 -23.84 -7.31 -5.20
CA PHE A 23 -23.90 -6.94 -6.60
C PHE A 23 -23.39 -8.08 -7.48
N SER A 24 -24.31 -8.78 -8.14
CA SER A 24 -24.09 -10.10 -8.77
C SER A 24 -23.04 -10.14 -9.88
N ARG A 25 -22.75 -9.01 -10.54
CA ARG A 25 -21.78 -8.97 -11.65
C ARG A 25 -20.34 -8.69 -11.21
N GLY A 26 -20.11 -8.19 -9.99
CA GLY A 26 -18.77 -7.83 -9.53
C GLY A 26 -18.06 -6.72 -10.33
N ILE A 27 -18.79 -6.06 -11.25
CA ILE A 27 -18.31 -4.94 -12.08
C ILE A 27 -19.28 -3.77 -12.03
N PHE A 28 -18.78 -2.57 -12.31
CA PHE A 28 -19.52 -1.31 -12.36
C PHE A 28 -18.93 -0.37 -13.41
N ASP A 29 -19.69 0.66 -13.80
CA ASP A 29 -19.22 1.72 -14.69
C ASP A 29 -18.98 3.00 -13.89
N ILE A 30 -18.03 3.82 -14.34
CA ILE A 30 -17.68 5.11 -13.73
C ILE A 30 -17.90 6.18 -14.78
N SER A 31 -18.94 6.99 -14.62
CA SER A 31 -19.23 8.13 -15.49
C SER A 31 -18.42 9.37 -15.14
N GLU A 32 -18.13 9.55 -13.85
CA GLU A 32 -17.51 10.76 -13.31
C GLU A 32 -16.53 10.42 -12.18
N VAL A 33 -15.44 11.18 -12.10
CA VAL A 33 -14.52 11.16 -10.96
C VAL A 33 -14.34 12.59 -10.48
N THR A 34 -14.61 12.84 -9.21
CA THR A 34 -14.42 14.14 -8.57
C THR A 34 -13.43 14.05 -7.42
N VAL A 35 -12.61 15.08 -7.24
CA VAL A 35 -11.75 15.25 -6.07
C VAL A 35 -12.05 16.62 -5.48
N ASN A 36 -12.49 16.66 -4.21
CA ASN A 36 -12.95 17.89 -3.52
C ASN A 36 -13.99 18.69 -4.33
N GLY A 37 -14.97 17.98 -4.92
CA GLY A 37 -16.00 18.59 -5.75
C GLY A 37 -15.52 19.06 -7.14
N LYS A 38 -14.23 18.95 -7.45
CA LYS A 38 -13.69 19.29 -8.77
C LYS A 38 -13.68 18.07 -9.68
N LEU A 39 -14.33 18.18 -10.83
CA LEU A 39 -14.32 17.17 -11.89
C LEU A 39 -12.90 16.87 -12.38
N GLN A 40 -12.56 15.60 -12.50
CA GLN A 40 -11.26 15.12 -12.99
C GLN A 40 -11.33 14.76 -14.48
N LYS A 41 -10.24 15.03 -15.21
CA LYS A 41 -10.11 14.80 -16.66
C LYS A 41 -8.99 13.80 -16.93
N PHE A 42 -9.29 12.76 -17.71
CA PHE A 42 -8.32 11.74 -18.11
C PHE A 42 -7.95 11.93 -19.58
N GLU A 43 -6.68 12.23 -19.86
CA GLU A 43 -6.24 12.58 -21.23
C GLU A 43 -6.31 11.39 -22.20
N LEU A 44 -6.06 10.17 -21.72
CA LEU A 44 -6.04 8.96 -22.52
C LEU A 44 -7.01 7.93 -21.93
N ASN A 45 -7.96 7.47 -22.74
CA ASN A 45 -9.15 6.76 -22.28
C ASN A 45 -9.99 7.66 -21.36
N PRO A 46 -10.72 8.64 -21.92
CA PRO A 46 -11.60 9.48 -21.12
C PRO A 46 -12.73 8.64 -20.50
N LEU A 47 -13.34 9.21 -19.46
CA LEU A 47 -14.58 8.70 -18.91
C LEU A 47 -15.69 8.66 -20.00
N PRO A 48 -16.66 7.74 -19.89
CA PRO A 48 -16.85 6.78 -18.80
C PRO A 48 -15.89 5.58 -18.85
N PHE A 49 -15.47 5.10 -17.68
CA PHE A 49 -14.82 3.78 -17.57
C PHE A 49 -15.89 2.71 -17.49
N GLN A 50 -15.87 1.77 -18.43
CA GLN A 50 -16.82 0.66 -18.46
C GLN A 50 -16.19 -0.62 -17.93
N ARG A 51 -17.00 -1.51 -17.34
CA ARG A 51 -16.57 -2.84 -16.84
C ARG A 51 -15.43 -2.77 -15.80
N VAL A 52 -15.51 -1.78 -14.90
CA VAL A 52 -14.55 -1.63 -13.82
C VAL A 52 -14.85 -2.66 -12.74
N ALA A 53 -13.85 -3.48 -12.39
CA ALA A 53 -13.92 -4.38 -11.23
C ALA A 53 -13.53 -3.65 -9.95
N ARG A 54 -12.53 -2.76 -10.03
CA ARG A 54 -12.07 -1.95 -8.89
C ARG A 54 -11.46 -0.63 -9.35
N PHE A 55 -11.75 0.43 -8.60
CA PHE A 55 -11.11 1.73 -8.74
C PHE A 55 -10.37 2.08 -7.45
N MET A 56 -9.11 2.48 -7.57
CA MET A 56 -8.24 2.80 -6.44
C MET A 56 -7.58 4.16 -6.66
N ALA A 57 -7.70 5.06 -5.68
CA ALA A 57 -6.98 6.33 -5.66
C ALA A 57 -5.98 6.33 -4.50
N TYR A 58 -4.70 6.42 -4.81
CA TYR A 58 -3.60 6.42 -3.85
C TYR A 58 -3.30 7.83 -3.38
N ILE A 59 -3.17 7.98 -2.07
CA ILE A 59 -2.97 9.26 -1.37
C ILE A 59 -1.78 9.15 -0.41
N SER A 60 -1.12 10.28 -0.19
CA SER A 60 -0.26 10.44 0.99
C SER A 60 -1.16 10.54 2.22
N PRO A 61 -0.84 9.90 3.36
CA PRO A 61 -1.65 10.00 4.57
C PRO A 61 -1.78 11.42 5.12
N CYS A 62 -0.79 12.28 4.85
CA CYS A 62 -0.79 13.70 5.22
C CYS A 62 -1.54 14.58 4.21
N ASP A 63 -1.76 14.10 2.99
CA ASP A 63 -2.44 14.83 1.92
C ASP A 63 -3.60 14.02 1.37
N LYS A 64 -4.58 13.74 2.25
CA LYS A 64 -5.74 12.87 1.94
C LYS A 64 -6.56 13.37 0.76
N ASP A 65 -6.48 14.67 0.48
CA ASP A 65 -7.22 15.37 -0.55
C ASP A 65 -6.43 15.53 -1.86
N LYS A 66 -5.20 15.00 -1.93
CA LYS A 66 -4.31 15.08 -3.09
C LYS A 66 -3.90 13.67 -3.57
N PRO A 67 -4.79 12.91 -4.21
CA PRO A 67 -4.43 11.61 -4.80
C PRO A 67 -3.35 11.76 -5.88
N PHE A 68 -2.27 10.99 -5.80
CA PHE A 68 -1.14 11.13 -6.73
C PHE A 68 -1.14 10.08 -7.84
N LEU A 69 -1.81 8.95 -7.61
CA LEU A 69 -1.92 7.83 -8.54
C LEU A 69 -3.33 7.25 -8.48
N ILE A 70 -3.86 6.85 -9.62
CA ILE A 70 -5.11 6.09 -9.75
C ILE A 70 -4.80 4.79 -10.47
N CYS A 71 -5.41 3.70 -9.99
CA CYS A 71 -5.45 2.41 -10.66
C CYS A 71 -6.90 2.04 -10.96
N VAL A 72 -7.20 1.76 -12.22
CA VAL A 72 -8.49 1.23 -12.65
C VAL A 72 -8.27 -0.22 -13.09
N GLU A 73 -8.87 -1.14 -12.35
CA GLU A 73 -8.88 -2.57 -12.63
C GLU A 73 -10.14 -2.89 -13.43
N PHE A 74 -9.96 -3.36 -14.66
CA PHE A 74 -11.03 -3.74 -15.58
C PHE A 74 -11.16 -5.26 -15.64
N ASP A 75 -12.39 -5.74 -15.76
CA ASP A 75 -12.68 -7.15 -16.05
C ASP A 75 -12.78 -7.39 -17.56
N GLY A 76 -11.75 -8.02 -18.12
CA GLY A 76 -11.63 -8.35 -19.54
C GLY A 76 -12.19 -9.71 -19.92
N GLY A 77 -12.83 -10.47 -19.02
CA GLY A 77 -13.34 -11.82 -19.30
C GLY A 77 -12.24 -12.91 -19.34
N ASN A 78 -11.09 -12.62 -19.94
CA ASN A 78 -9.91 -13.50 -19.96
C ASN A 78 -8.90 -13.18 -18.84
N GLY A 79 -9.29 -12.36 -17.88
CA GLY A 79 -8.44 -11.89 -16.80
C GLY A 79 -8.61 -10.40 -16.52
N LYS A 80 -7.85 -9.92 -15.52
CA LYS A 80 -7.88 -8.53 -15.08
C LYS A 80 -6.84 -7.72 -15.84
N THR A 81 -7.24 -6.53 -16.27
CA THR A 81 -6.31 -5.54 -16.84
C THR A 81 -6.32 -4.28 -16.00
N TYR A 82 -5.19 -3.59 -15.95
CA TYR A 82 -5.00 -2.41 -15.12
C TYR A 82 -4.65 -1.22 -15.99
N LYS A 83 -5.26 -0.06 -15.71
CA LYS A 83 -4.80 1.23 -16.22
C LYS A 83 -4.37 2.10 -15.06
N TRP A 84 -3.17 2.65 -15.19
CA TRP A 84 -2.56 3.49 -14.18
C TRP A 84 -2.54 4.93 -14.66
N TYR A 85 -2.91 5.86 -13.79
CA TYR A 85 -2.97 7.28 -14.08
C TYR A 85 -2.28 8.10 -13.01
N HIS A 86 -1.51 9.09 -13.41
CA HIS A 86 -0.85 10.01 -12.48
C HIS A 86 -1.05 11.46 -12.89
N ARG A 87 -0.83 12.36 -11.93
CA ARG A 87 -0.77 13.80 -12.19
C ARG A 87 0.68 14.21 -12.46
N LYS A 88 0.90 15.04 -13.48
CA LYS A 88 2.21 15.64 -13.80
C LYS A 88 2.39 17.04 -13.22
N THR A 89 1.31 17.65 -12.76
CA THR A 89 1.26 18.97 -12.14
C THR A 89 0.11 18.96 -11.14
N GLU A 90 0.04 19.97 -10.28
CA GLU A 90 -1.20 20.25 -9.56
C GLU A 90 -2.36 20.48 -10.55
N GLY A 91 -3.57 20.07 -10.14
CA GLY A 91 -4.78 20.22 -10.94
C GLY A 91 -5.61 18.93 -11.08
N ASP A 92 -6.46 18.95 -12.10
CA ASP A 92 -7.52 17.96 -12.39
C ASP A 92 -7.21 17.05 -13.59
N LYS A 93 -6.03 17.18 -14.20
CA LYS A 93 -5.64 16.41 -15.40
C LYS A 93 -4.81 15.17 -15.03
N TRP A 94 -5.27 14.02 -15.50
CA TRP A 94 -4.66 12.72 -15.29
C TRP A 94 -4.09 12.18 -16.60
N LYS A 95 -2.82 11.77 -16.55
CA LYS A 95 -2.12 11.14 -17.68
C LYS A 95 -1.90 9.66 -17.39
N VAL A 96 -1.84 8.85 -18.45
CA VAL A 96 -1.46 7.43 -18.30
C VAL A 96 -0.05 7.34 -17.73
N TYR A 97 0.10 6.55 -16.69
CA TYR A 97 1.37 6.22 -16.09
C TYR A 97 1.93 4.95 -16.73
N LEU A 98 3.00 5.09 -17.51
CA LEU A 98 3.63 4.01 -18.26
C LEU A 98 4.65 3.20 -17.44
N GLY A 99 4.92 3.60 -16.19
CA GLY A 99 5.87 2.89 -15.33
C GLY A 99 5.36 1.53 -14.83
N PHE A 100 4.05 1.26 -14.98
CA PHE A 100 3.43 -0.02 -14.68
C PHE A 100 2.70 -0.56 -15.91
N THR A 101 2.80 -1.87 -16.15
CA THR A 101 2.15 -2.53 -17.27
C THR A 101 0.67 -2.79 -16.98
N SER A 102 -0.09 -3.12 -18.03
CA SER A 102 -1.51 -3.44 -17.92
C SER A 102 -1.82 -4.76 -17.21
N THR A 103 -0.80 -5.58 -16.92
CA THR A 103 -0.92 -6.85 -16.18
C THR A 103 -0.44 -6.73 -14.74
N GLN A 104 0.20 -5.61 -14.39
CA GLN A 104 0.71 -5.37 -13.05
C GLN A 104 -0.39 -4.89 -12.11
N SER A 105 -0.80 -5.78 -11.20
CA SER A 105 -1.72 -5.46 -10.12
C SER A 105 -1.07 -4.56 -9.06
N PRO A 106 -1.86 -3.81 -8.27
CA PRO A 106 -1.39 -3.08 -7.08
C PRO A 106 -0.47 -3.86 -6.15
N ARG A 107 -0.76 -5.16 -5.95
CA ARG A 107 0.04 -6.04 -5.09
C ARG A 107 1.46 -6.21 -5.61
N ASN A 108 1.64 -6.20 -6.93
CA ASN A 108 2.91 -6.49 -7.60
C ASN A 108 3.80 -5.24 -7.75
N VAL A 109 3.23 -4.04 -7.69
CA VAL A 109 3.97 -2.76 -7.86
C VAL A 109 4.16 -2.01 -6.55
N LYS A 110 3.77 -2.63 -5.44
CA LYS A 110 3.72 -2.04 -4.12
C LYS A 110 5.05 -1.42 -3.68
N THR A 111 6.18 -2.09 -3.95
CA THR A 111 7.52 -1.57 -3.65
C THR A 111 7.84 -0.30 -4.44
N ASN A 112 7.32 -0.17 -5.66
CA ASN A 112 7.54 0.98 -6.54
C ASN A 112 6.61 2.17 -6.23
N LEU A 113 5.54 1.96 -5.46
CA LEU A 113 4.62 3.04 -5.09
C LEU A 113 5.31 4.11 -4.23
N GLY A 114 6.22 3.71 -3.34
CA GLY A 114 7.01 4.62 -2.52
C GLY A 114 7.90 5.54 -3.37
N ASP A 115 8.65 4.96 -4.31
CA ASP A 115 9.51 5.71 -5.23
C ASP A 115 8.69 6.68 -6.11
N LEU A 116 7.50 6.26 -6.53
CA LEU A 116 6.61 7.13 -7.28
C LEU A 116 6.09 8.30 -6.45
N LEU A 117 5.65 8.05 -5.21
CA LEU A 117 5.23 9.12 -4.30
C LEU A 117 6.37 10.12 -4.09
N ASN A 118 7.58 9.65 -3.80
CA ASN A 118 8.76 10.50 -3.60
C ASN A 118 9.07 11.37 -4.82
N ARG A 119 8.99 10.82 -6.03
CA ARG A 119 9.18 11.60 -7.28
C ARG A 119 8.09 12.66 -7.48
N LEU A 120 6.85 12.35 -7.09
CA LEU A 120 5.72 13.26 -7.28
C LEU A 120 5.54 14.27 -6.14
N ARG A 121 6.25 14.12 -5.00
CA ARG A 121 6.13 15.03 -3.84
C ARG A 121 6.30 16.48 -4.22
N ASN A 122 7.43 16.82 -4.84
CA ASN A 122 7.74 18.21 -5.21
C ASN A 122 6.81 18.73 -6.30
N VAL A 123 6.42 17.86 -7.23
CA VAL A 123 5.58 18.20 -8.38
C VAL A 123 4.13 18.51 -7.97
N LEU A 124 3.63 17.83 -6.94
CA LEU A 124 2.24 17.92 -6.48
C LEU A 124 2.11 18.63 -5.12
N GLY A 125 3.21 19.19 -4.61
CA GLY A 125 3.25 19.85 -3.30
C GLY A 125 2.73 18.94 -2.17
N LEU A 126 3.15 17.68 -2.16
CA LEU A 126 2.76 16.70 -1.13
C LEU A 126 3.72 16.81 0.05
N GLN A 127 3.18 16.77 1.26
CA GLN A 127 3.96 16.84 2.49
C GLN A 127 4.75 15.55 2.72
N GLU A 128 5.90 15.69 3.36
CA GLU A 128 6.61 14.54 3.89
C GLU A 128 5.84 13.98 5.08
N CYS A 129 5.30 12.79 4.88
CA CYS A 129 4.51 12.11 5.89
C CYS A 129 5.36 11.05 6.57
N ASN A 130 5.95 11.40 7.69
CA ASN A 130 6.52 10.42 8.63
C ASN A 130 5.36 9.86 9.45
N VAL A 131 4.56 9.01 8.83
CA VAL A 131 3.51 8.28 9.56
C VAL A 131 4.21 7.28 10.45
N ILE A 132 4.38 7.65 11.72
CA ILE A 132 4.48 6.67 12.79
C ILE A 132 3.13 5.97 12.74
N THR A 133 3.09 4.76 12.19
CA THR A 133 1.84 4.01 12.05
C THR A 133 1.13 3.97 13.40
N GLU A 134 -0.14 4.34 13.47
CA GLU A 134 -0.98 4.14 14.67
C GLU A 134 -1.19 2.65 14.98
N ALA A 135 -0.72 1.76 14.10
CA ALA A 135 -0.59 0.35 14.41
C ALA A 135 0.14 0.22 15.75
N GLU A 136 -0.59 -0.33 16.72
CA GLU A 136 -0.06 -0.80 17.99
C GLU A 136 1.08 -1.78 17.69
N GLY A 137 2.29 -1.23 17.58
CA GLY A 137 3.46 -1.99 17.20
C GLY A 137 3.85 -2.89 18.36
N ILE A 138 4.18 -4.15 18.05
CA ILE A 138 4.82 -4.99 19.06
C ILE A 138 6.22 -4.45 19.27
N LYS A 139 6.47 -3.85 20.44
CA LYS A 139 7.82 -3.47 20.85
C LYS A 139 8.59 -4.75 21.14
N ILE A 140 9.64 -5.03 20.37
CA ILE A 140 10.49 -6.20 20.60
C ILE A 140 11.69 -5.74 21.43
N ASN A 141 11.87 -6.32 22.62
CA ASN A 141 13.13 -6.19 23.33
C ASN A 141 14.19 -7.08 22.68
N VAL A 142 15.05 -6.48 21.85
CA VAL A 142 16.15 -7.18 21.15
C VAL A 142 17.21 -7.77 22.10
N SER A 143 17.20 -7.38 23.38
CA SER A 143 18.03 -7.99 24.41
C SER A 143 17.43 -9.27 24.99
N LYS A 144 16.17 -9.59 24.70
CA LYS A 144 15.58 -10.87 25.12
C LYS A 144 16.09 -11.99 24.21
N THR A 145 16.80 -12.93 24.80
CA THR A 145 17.30 -14.14 24.14
C THR A 145 16.58 -15.37 24.70
N VAL A 146 16.79 -16.53 24.06
CA VAL A 146 16.43 -17.82 24.65
C VAL A 146 17.35 -18.14 25.83
N ASP A 147 16.78 -18.75 26.86
CA ASP A 147 17.54 -19.20 28.03
C ASP A 147 18.59 -20.26 27.65
N PRO A 148 19.74 -20.32 28.36
CA PRO A 148 20.75 -21.35 28.12
C PRO A 148 20.16 -22.76 28.17
N GLY A 149 20.47 -23.58 27.17
CA GLY A 149 19.94 -24.95 27.05
C GLY A 149 18.61 -25.08 26.31
N TYR A 150 17.96 -23.97 25.95
CA TYR A 150 16.72 -23.97 25.18
C TYR A 150 16.93 -23.44 23.76
N PHE A 151 16.23 -24.05 22.79
CA PHE A 151 16.25 -23.62 21.38
C PHE A 151 15.14 -22.63 21.04
N THR A 152 14.07 -22.59 21.86
CA THR A 152 12.89 -21.78 21.59
C THR A 152 12.37 -21.13 22.87
N THR A 153 11.82 -19.92 22.77
CA THR A 153 11.08 -19.27 23.86
C THR A 153 9.96 -18.39 23.31
N TYR A 154 9.06 -17.98 24.19
CA TYR A 154 7.95 -17.10 23.85
C TYR A 154 8.18 -15.68 24.39
N TYR A 155 7.99 -14.69 23.53
CA TYR A 155 7.87 -13.30 23.93
C TYR A 155 6.39 -12.92 23.98
N TYR A 156 5.97 -12.38 25.12
CA TYR A 156 4.63 -11.88 25.33
C TYR A 156 4.71 -10.37 25.49
N GLU A 157 4.13 -9.63 24.55
CA GLU A 157 3.97 -8.18 24.67
C GLU A 157 2.57 -7.86 25.19
N SER A 158 2.49 -6.95 26.16
CA SER A 158 1.24 -6.59 26.86
C SER A 158 0.99 -5.09 26.93
N THR A 159 1.88 -4.28 26.37
CA THR A 159 1.80 -2.81 26.41
C THR A 159 0.68 -2.21 25.56
N VAL A 160 0.05 -2.98 24.67
CA VAL A 160 -0.92 -2.46 23.70
C VAL A 160 -2.22 -3.27 23.68
N SER A 161 -3.07 -3.02 24.68
CA SER A 161 -4.34 -3.72 24.95
C SER A 161 -4.19 -5.12 25.59
N LYS A 162 -5.26 -5.61 26.24
CA LYS A 162 -5.33 -6.89 27.00
C LYS A 162 -5.08 -8.16 26.15
N LYS A 163 -4.59 -8.03 24.92
CA LYS A 163 -4.37 -9.12 23.98
C LYS A 163 -2.90 -9.55 24.02
N LYS A 164 -2.64 -10.76 24.53
CA LYS A 164 -1.30 -11.34 24.55
C LYS A 164 -0.93 -11.80 23.15
N TYR A 165 0.04 -11.14 22.53
CA TYR A 165 0.65 -11.63 21.30
C TYR A 165 1.85 -12.51 21.66
N SER A 166 1.86 -13.76 21.19
CA SER A 166 2.99 -14.67 21.34
C SER A 166 3.91 -14.56 20.13
N ILE A 167 5.13 -14.08 20.34
CA ILE A 167 6.20 -14.14 19.34
C ILE A 167 7.10 -15.33 19.66
N PHE A 168 7.34 -16.18 18.67
CA PHE A 168 8.25 -17.31 18.75
C PHE A 168 9.68 -16.86 18.49
N LEU A 169 10.55 -17.01 19.48
CA LEU A 169 11.98 -16.73 19.37
C LEU A 169 12.71 -18.06 19.20
N ASN A 170 13.41 -18.22 18.08
CA ASN A 170 14.24 -19.40 17.80
C ASN A 170 15.70 -18.98 17.68
N LYS A 171 16.60 -19.69 18.35
CA LYS A 171 18.04 -19.51 18.18
C LYS A 171 18.52 -20.45 17.08
N ALA A 172 18.69 -19.89 15.88
CA ALA A 172 19.26 -20.58 14.74
C ALA A 172 20.66 -20.03 14.45
N GLU A 173 21.62 -20.91 14.20
CA GLU A 173 23.02 -20.56 13.99
C GLU A 173 23.24 -19.86 12.64
N ASN A 174 22.46 -20.21 11.60
CA ASN A 174 22.66 -19.65 10.26
C ASN A 174 21.36 -19.32 9.48
N ASP A 175 20.31 -20.15 9.56
CA ASP A 175 19.12 -20.02 8.69
C ASP A 175 17.80 -19.90 9.48
N PRO A 176 16.92 -18.93 9.16
CA PRO A 176 15.60 -18.86 9.77
C PRO A 176 14.72 -20.03 9.32
N THR A 177 13.90 -20.54 10.25
CA THR A 177 12.85 -21.52 9.93
C THR A 177 11.90 -20.99 8.84
N PHE A 178 11.41 -21.90 7.98
CA PHE A 178 10.47 -21.57 6.90
C PHE A 178 9.29 -20.75 7.41
N GLY A 179 9.07 -19.57 6.83
CA GLY A 179 8.01 -18.63 7.22
C GLY A 179 8.42 -17.48 8.15
N PHE A 180 9.69 -17.39 8.56
CA PHE A 180 10.20 -16.29 9.40
C PHE A 180 11.27 -15.46 8.67
N PHE A 181 11.37 -14.17 9.03
CA PHE A 181 12.35 -13.24 8.45
C PHE A 181 13.53 -13.01 9.40
N LYS A 182 14.76 -12.99 8.87
CA LYS A 182 16.00 -12.63 9.58
C LYS A 182 16.34 -11.16 9.28
N ASN A 183 16.36 -10.30 10.29
CA ASN A 183 16.93 -8.96 10.18
C ASN A 183 18.35 -8.98 10.73
N THR A 184 19.34 -8.73 9.86
CA THR A 184 20.75 -8.66 10.27
C THR A 184 21.20 -7.21 10.21
N HIS A 185 21.54 -6.63 11.36
CA HIS A 185 22.16 -5.31 11.45
C HIS A 185 23.63 -5.50 11.83
N LYS A 186 24.55 -5.15 10.92
CA LYS A 186 25.99 -5.21 11.18
C LYS A 186 26.48 -3.79 11.40
N ALA A 187 26.98 -3.50 12.60
CA ALA A 187 27.61 -2.21 12.87
C ALA A 187 28.87 -2.09 11.99
N ASN A 188 29.09 -0.89 11.43
CA ASN A 188 30.30 -0.61 10.66
C ASN A 188 31.47 -0.47 11.65
N THR A 189 32.35 -1.46 11.69
CA THR A 189 33.62 -1.37 12.43
C THR A 189 34.71 -1.00 11.44
N ASN A 190 35.27 0.21 11.58
CA ASN A 190 36.60 0.54 11.06
C ASN A 190 37.67 -0.20 11.87
#